data_AF-A0A2W4RUA6-F1
#
_entry.id   AF-A0A2W4RUA6-F1
#
_cell.length_a   1.000
_cell.length_b   1.000
_cell.length_c   1.000
_cell.angle_alpha   90.00
_cell.angle_beta   90.00
_cell.angle_gamma   90.00
#
_symmetry.space_group_name_H-M   'P 1'
#
loop_
_entity.id
_entity.type
_entity.pdbx_description
1 polymer ?
#
loop_
_entity_poly.entity_id
_entity_poly.type
_entity_poly.pdbx_seq_one_letter_code
_entity_poly.pdbx_strand_id
1 'polypeptide(L)'
;MRPVDPIEFKDTESLDAFYQAYYADNNQLVRFEKYLVEREEIDERQVINKLPSGSIYYFEVIPPKDDKSKPTRGRVIDYPQVEFIGQYIKGTVSRSCTFMRLVLVRHQFTYADEYIYWSNGKLKTRIQTKQDGKTINSDYDESGNEMTK
;
A
#
# COMPACT_ATOMS: atom_id res chain seq x y z
N MET A 1 -15.57 -9.60 -3.74
CA MET A 1 -15.02 -10.66 -4.63
C MET A 1 -13.58 -10.88 -4.19
N ARG A 2 -13.13 -12.12 -3.96
CA ARG A 2 -11.71 -12.37 -3.67
C ARG A 2 -10.94 -12.40 -5.00
N PRO A 3 -9.78 -11.75 -5.14
CA PRO A 3 -8.99 -11.83 -6.36
C PRO A 3 -8.52 -13.27 -6.60
N VAL A 4 -8.59 -13.73 -7.85
CA VAL A 4 -8.22 -15.09 -8.28
C VAL A 4 -6.78 -15.14 -8.80
N ASP A 5 -6.27 -13.99 -9.24
CA ASP A 5 -4.93 -13.78 -9.77
C ASP A 5 -4.30 -12.54 -9.12
N PRO A 6 -2.95 -12.36 -9.22
CA PRO A 6 -2.34 -11.08 -8.96
C PRO A 6 -3.06 -10.00 -9.79
N ILE A 7 -3.47 -8.92 -9.13
CA ILE A 7 -4.04 -7.75 -9.79
C ILE A 7 -2.93 -6.71 -9.98
N GLU A 8 -3.09 -5.83 -10.96
CA GLU A 8 -2.15 -4.73 -11.12
C GLU A 8 -2.30 -3.75 -9.95
N PHE A 9 -1.22 -3.05 -9.60
CA PHE A 9 -1.25 -2.09 -8.48
C PHE A 9 -2.36 -1.04 -8.65
N LYS A 10 -2.63 -0.61 -9.88
CA LYS A 10 -3.70 0.36 -10.19
C LYS A 10 -5.10 -0.11 -9.74
N ASP A 11 -5.31 -1.41 -9.61
CA ASP A 11 -6.58 -2.02 -9.21
C ASP A 11 -6.72 -2.13 -7.68
N THR A 12 -5.69 -1.73 -6.93
CA THR A 12 -5.68 -1.78 -5.46
C THR A 12 -6.37 -0.58 -4.80
N GLU A 13 -6.72 0.45 -5.57
CA GLU A 13 -7.24 1.74 -5.09
C GLU A 13 -8.41 1.63 -4.11
N SER A 14 -9.34 0.73 -4.41
CA SER A 14 -10.56 0.52 -3.62
C SER A 14 -10.39 -0.47 -2.46
N LEU A 15 -9.22 -1.08 -2.28
CA LEU A 15 -9.01 -2.12 -1.28
C LEU A 15 -8.74 -1.52 0.10
N ASP A 16 -9.17 -2.20 1.15
CA ASP A 16 -8.86 -1.83 2.55
C ASP A 16 -7.52 -2.40 3.02
N ALA A 17 -7.03 -3.41 2.31
CA ALA A 17 -5.72 -4.01 2.51
C ALA A 17 -5.30 -4.71 1.23
N PHE A 18 -4.01 -4.74 0.98
CA PHE A 18 -3.44 -5.52 -0.10
C PHE A 18 -2.10 -6.11 0.30
N TYR A 19 -1.63 -7.05 -0.52
CA TYR A 19 -0.33 -7.64 -0.37
C TYR A 19 0.51 -7.36 -1.60
N GLN A 20 1.80 -7.11 -1.38
CA GLN A 20 2.78 -6.93 -2.44
C GLN A 20 3.77 -8.10 -2.39
N ALA A 21 3.84 -8.82 -3.51
CA ALA A 21 4.74 -9.96 -3.66
C ALA A 21 5.94 -9.56 -4.52
N TYR A 22 7.13 -9.96 -4.08
CA TYR A 22 8.38 -9.75 -4.79
C TYR A 22 8.93 -11.10 -5.21
N TYR A 23 9.30 -11.21 -6.47
CA TYR A 23 9.80 -12.44 -7.07
C TYR A 23 11.23 -12.23 -7.54
N ALA A 24 12.06 -13.27 -7.39
CA ALA A 24 13.34 -13.34 -8.07
C ALA A 24 13.15 -13.62 -9.57
N ASP A 25 14.22 -13.47 -10.36
CA ASP A 25 14.21 -13.66 -11.82
C ASP A 25 13.73 -15.05 -12.27
N ASN A 26 13.85 -16.06 -11.40
CA ASN A 26 13.36 -17.42 -11.62
C ASN A 26 11.87 -17.61 -11.25
N ASN A 27 11.12 -16.51 -11.05
CA ASN A 27 9.73 -16.48 -10.58
C ASN A 27 9.49 -17.09 -9.20
N GLN A 28 10.53 -17.23 -8.37
CA GLN A 28 10.38 -17.67 -6.99
C GLN A 28 10.02 -16.49 -6.10
N LEU A 29 8.97 -16.64 -5.27
CA LEU A 29 8.58 -15.62 -4.29
C LEU A 29 9.70 -15.43 -3.27
N VAL A 30 10.25 -14.24 -3.11
CA VAL A 30 11.34 -13.97 -2.15
C VAL A 30 10.90 -13.09 -0.98
N ARG A 31 9.85 -12.30 -1.18
CA ARG A 31 9.31 -11.42 -0.14
C ARG A 31 7.83 -11.17 -0.36
N PHE A 32 7.11 -11.00 0.73
CA PHE A 32 5.70 -10.63 0.73
C PHE A 32 5.45 -9.57 1.78
N GLU A 33 4.81 -8.47 1.43
CA GLU A 33 4.50 -7.37 2.34
C GLU A 33 2.99 -7.16 2.43
N LYS A 34 2.50 -6.92 3.64
CA LYS A 34 1.09 -6.61 3.88
C LYS A 34 0.91 -5.14 4.24
N TYR A 35 0.03 -4.48 3.50
CA TYR A 35 -0.36 -3.10 3.73
C TYR A 35 -1.85 -3.00 4.13
N LEU A 36 -2.12 -2.16 5.12
CA LEU A 36 -3.47 -1.65 5.40
C LEU A 36 -3.62 -0.28 4.74
N VAL A 37 -4.80 -0.03 4.17
CA VAL A 37 -5.12 1.25 3.54
C VAL A 37 -5.96 2.07 4.50
N GLU A 38 -5.32 3.03 5.16
CA GLU A 38 -5.99 3.96 6.04
C GLU A 38 -6.45 5.19 5.28
N ARG A 39 -7.62 5.72 5.65
CA ARG A 39 -8.25 6.85 4.99
C ARG A 39 -8.73 7.85 6.02
N GLU A 40 -8.28 9.09 5.91
CA GLU A 40 -8.60 10.18 6.82
C GLU A 40 -9.10 11.38 6.02
N GLU A 41 -10.28 11.90 6.35
CA GLU A 41 -10.76 13.13 5.72
C GLU A 41 -10.02 14.34 6.30
N ILE A 42 -9.30 15.05 5.43
CA ILE A 42 -8.46 16.17 5.84
C ILE A 42 -9.09 17.51 5.56
N ASP A 43 -9.84 17.66 4.47
CA ASP A 43 -10.36 18.96 4.04
C ASP A 43 -11.50 18.82 3.01
N GLU A 44 -12.29 19.88 2.85
CA GLU A 44 -13.22 20.05 1.74
C GLU A 44 -12.97 21.42 1.12
N ARG A 45 -12.74 21.44 -0.20
CA ARG A 45 -12.38 22.68 -0.90
C ARG A 45 -13.31 23.02 -2.02
N GLN A 46 -13.61 24.31 -2.15
CA GLN A 46 -14.30 24.83 -3.32
C GLN A 46 -13.42 24.69 -4.56
N VAL A 47 -14.01 24.24 -5.65
CA VAL A 47 -13.33 24.06 -6.93
C VAL A 47 -13.63 25.27 -7.81
N ILE A 48 -12.59 26.02 -8.18
CA ILE A 48 -12.73 27.29 -8.91
C ILE A 48 -13.04 27.07 -10.39
N ASN A 49 -12.49 26.01 -10.98
CA ASN A 49 -12.77 25.59 -12.35
C ASN A 49 -13.76 24.42 -12.30
N LYS A 50 -14.82 24.41 -13.12
CA LYS A 50 -15.80 23.31 -13.17
C LYS A 50 -15.13 21.99 -13.54
N LEU A 51 -14.56 21.28 -12.56
CA LEU A 51 -14.06 19.93 -12.74
C LEU A 51 -15.26 19.00 -12.94
N PRO A 52 -15.13 17.95 -13.77
CA PRO A 52 -16.25 17.04 -13.99
C PRO A 52 -16.65 16.34 -12.68
N SER A 53 -17.96 16.25 -12.42
CA SER A 53 -18.51 15.54 -11.27
C SER A 53 -17.96 14.12 -11.19
N GLY A 54 -17.55 13.68 -9.99
CA GLY A 54 -17.04 12.33 -9.76
C GLY A 54 -15.60 12.12 -10.24
N SER A 55 -14.94 13.14 -10.79
CA SER A 55 -13.52 13.05 -11.13
C SER A 55 -12.69 12.80 -9.88
N ILE A 56 -11.69 11.93 -10.03
CA ILE A 56 -10.73 11.58 -8.99
C ILE A 56 -9.39 12.18 -9.38
N TYR A 57 -8.73 12.80 -8.40
CA TYR A 57 -7.38 13.34 -8.54
C TYR A 57 -6.51 12.83 -7.39
N TYR A 58 -5.25 12.57 -7.69
CA TYR A 58 -4.27 12.19 -6.68
C TYR A 58 -3.24 13.29 -6.55
N PHE A 59 -2.80 13.53 -5.33
CA PHE A 59 -1.83 14.55 -5.02
C PHE A 59 -0.76 14.02 -4.08
N GLU A 60 0.45 14.57 -4.21
CA GLU A 60 1.47 14.42 -3.18
C GLU A 60 1.01 15.01 -1.85
N VAL A 61 1.53 14.46 -0.76
CA VAL A 61 1.33 14.99 0.60
C VAL A 61 2.43 16.00 0.89
N ILE A 62 2.05 17.25 1.13
CA ILE A 62 2.91 18.24 1.79
C ILE A 62 2.66 18.10 3.30
N PRO A 63 3.68 17.72 4.09
CA PRO A 63 3.53 17.55 5.53
C PRO A 63 3.12 18.87 6.20
N PRO A 64 2.43 18.81 7.35
CA PRO A 64 2.06 19.99 8.10
C PRO A 64 3.29 20.73 8.61
N LYS A 65 3.16 22.04 8.83
CA LYS A 65 4.27 22.89 9.31
C LYS A 65 4.48 22.78 10.81
N ASP A 66 3.48 22.26 11.53
CA ASP A 66 3.44 22.08 12.97
C ASP A 66 2.48 20.94 13.32
N ASP A 67 2.51 20.47 14.58
CA ASP A 67 1.68 19.34 15.04
C ASP A 67 0.17 19.64 15.08
N LYS A 68 -0.25 20.89 14.82
CA LYS A 68 -1.64 21.34 14.90
C LYS A 68 -2.30 21.51 13.54
N SER A 69 -1.49 21.60 12.48
CA SER A 69 -1.96 21.76 11.10
C SER A 69 -2.17 20.40 10.44
N LYS A 70 -3.13 20.34 9.52
CA LYS A 70 -3.35 19.16 8.68
C LYS A 70 -2.37 19.15 7.49
N PRO A 71 -2.01 17.97 6.97
CA PRO A 71 -1.29 17.86 5.71
C PRO A 71 -2.05 18.56 4.57
N THR A 72 -1.33 19.08 3.59
CA THR A 72 -1.92 19.75 2.41
C THR A 72 -1.49 19.06 1.12
N ARG A 73 -2.19 19.34 0.02
CA ARG A 73 -1.89 18.74 -1.28
C ARG A 73 -0.75 19.46 -1.99
N GLY A 74 0.16 18.68 -2.58
CA GLY A 74 1.19 19.14 -3.49
C GLY A 74 0.76 19.08 -4.95
N ARG A 75 1.68 18.65 -5.82
CA ARG A 75 1.42 18.46 -7.25
C ARG A 75 0.46 17.29 -7.48
N VAL A 76 -0.21 17.31 -8.62
CA VAL A 76 -1.01 16.18 -9.12
C VAL A 76 -0.08 15.05 -9.50
N ILE A 77 -0.49 13.83 -9.20
CA ILE A 77 0.20 12.58 -9.55
C ILE A 77 -0.80 11.59 -10.16
N ASP A 78 -0.29 10.59 -10.87
CA ASP A 78 -1.09 9.47 -11.34
C ASP A 78 -1.13 8.37 -10.27
N TYR A 79 -2.24 7.61 -10.22
CA TYR A 79 -2.40 6.57 -9.21
C TYR A 79 -1.27 5.51 -9.23
N PRO A 80 -0.78 5.00 -10.38
CA PRO A 80 0.34 4.05 -10.36
C PRO A 80 1.62 4.60 -9.73
N GLN A 81 1.84 5.92 -9.72
CA GLN A 81 3.00 6.51 -9.06
C GLN A 81 2.93 6.37 -7.53
N VAL A 82 1.75 6.08 -6.97
CA VAL A 82 1.61 5.91 -5.52
C VAL A 82 2.17 4.60 -4.99
N GLU A 83 2.52 3.65 -5.86
CA GLU A 83 3.17 2.38 -5.49
C GLU A 83 4.45 2.61 -4.69
N PHE A 84 5.16 3.70 -5.00
CA PHE A 84 6.46 4.02 -4.41
C PHE A 84 6.38 5.04 -3.27
N ILE A 85 5.17 5.48 -2.87
CA ILE A 85 4.99 6.45 -1.79
C ILE A 85 4.03 5.88 -0.72
N GLY A 86 4.40 6.02 0.55
CA GLY A 86 3.59 5.49 1.66
C GLY A 86 2.29 6.25 1.91
N GLN A 87 2.09 7.43 1.31
CA GLN A 87 0.90 8.25 1.51
C GLN A 87 0.64 9.21 0.34
N TYR A 88 -0.63 9.50 0.07
CA TYR A 88 -1.11 10.43 -0.95
C TYR A 88 -2.46 11.04 -0.56
N ILE A 89 -2.86 12.14 -1.20
CA ILE A 89 -4.21 12.71 -1.03
C ILE A 89 -5.06 12.34 -2.23
N LYS A 90 -6.21 11.72 -1.98
CA LYS A 90 -7.27 11.47 -2.97
C LYS A 90 -8.31 12.59 -2.90
N GLY A 91 -8.46 13.33 -3.99
CA GLY A 91 -9.52 14.31 -4.18
C GLY A 91 -10.68 13.73 -4.98
N THR A 92 -11.90 13.82 -4.47
CA THR A 92 -13.12 13.42 -5.19
C THR A 92 -14.02 14.63 -5.41
N VAL A 93 -14.31 14.96 -6.67
CA VAL A 93 -15.17 16.10 -7.02
C VAL A 93 -16.64 15.74 -6.75
N SER A 94 -17.34 16.61 -6.03
CA SER A 94 -18.75 16.45 -5.69
C SER A 94 -19.64 16.44 -6.94
N ARG A 95 -20.86 15.91 -6.80
CA ARG A 95 -21.85 15.91 -7.89
C ARG A 95 -22.24 17.30 -8.37
N SER A 96 -22.19 18.29 -7.48
CA SER A 96 -22.45 19.70 -7.80
C SER A 96 -21.30 20.34 -8.58
N CYS A 97 -20.16 19.67 -8.74
CA CYS A 97 -18.92 20.21 -9.31
C CYS A 97 -18.38 21.44 -8.56
N THR A 98 -18.89 21.73 -7.35
CA THR A 98 -18.51 22.93 -6.58
C THR A 98 -17.49 22.65 -5.50
N PHE A 99 -17.41 21.41 -5.01
CA PHE A 99 -16.51 21.04 -3.93
C PHE A 99 -15.70 19.80 -4.29
N MET A 100 -14.52 19.68 -3.70
CA MET A 100 -13.68 18.50 -3.75
C MET A 100 -13.41 18.06 -2.32
N ARG A 101 -13.80 16.83 -1.99
CA ARG A 101 -13.47 16.18 -0.73
C ARG A 101 -12.06 15.63 -0.81
N LEU A 102 -11.21 15.99 0.15
CA LEU A 102 -9.82 15.55 0.22
C LEU A 102 -9.67 14.51 1.33
N VAL A 103 -9.21 13.33 0.94
CA VAL A 103 -8.95 12.20 1.84
C VAL A 103 -7.46 11.89 1.76
N LEU A 104 -6.76 11.97 2.90
CA LEU A 104 -5.42 11.44 3.04
C LEU A 104 -5.50 9.92 3.10
N VAL A 105 -4.76 9.26 2.23
CA VAL A 105 -4.64 7.80 2.18
C VAL A 105 -3.23 7.42 2.58
N ARG A 106 -3.10 6.46 3.50
CA ARG A 106 -1.81 5.92 3.95
C ARG A 106 -1.77 4.42 3.70
N HIS A 107 -0.67 3.94 3.14
CA HIS A 107 -0.35 2.52 3.06
C HIS A 107 0.47 2.15 4.30
N GLN A 108 -0.21 1.72 5.34
CA GLN A 108 0.45 1.30 6.58
C GLN A 108 0.99 -0.11 6.42
N PHE A 109 2.31 -0.23 6.46
CA PHE A 109 2.99 -1.51 6.58
C PHE A 109 2.57 -2.23 7.87
N THR A 110 2.26 -3.52 7.77
CA THR A 110 1.91 -4.36 8.93
C THR A 110 2.96 -5.41 9.22
N TYR A 111 3.34 -6.19 8.21
CA TYR A 111 4.43 -7.16 8.30
C TYR A 111 4.98 -7.47 6.92
N ALA A 112 6.20 -7.99 6.91
CA ALA A 112 6.87 -8.60 5.77
C ALA A 112 7.20 -10.04 6.11
N ASP A 113 7.07 -10.94 5.14
CA ASP A 113 7.69 -12.26 5.16
C ASP A 113 8.81 -12.27 4.13
N GLU A 114 10.00 -12.70 4.52
CA GLU A 114 11.12 -13.01 3.62
C GLU A 114 11.30 -14.53 3.53
N TYR A 115 11.54 -15.03 2.33
CA TYR A 115 11.63 -16.46 2.06
C TYR A 115 13.01 -16.82 1.51
N ILE A 116 13.70 -17.69 2.25
CA ILE A 116 14.99 -18.26 1.86
C ILE A 116 14.76 -19.71 1.50
N TYR A 117 15.35 -20.16 0.39
CA TYR A 117 15.13 -21.49 -0.16
C TYR A 117 16.41 -22.33 -0.13
N TRP A 118 16.22 -23.65 -0.06
CA TRP A 118 17.24 -24.63 -0.39
C TRP A 118 17.52 -24.64 -1.89
N SER A 119 18.67 -25.23 -2.30
CA SER A 119 19.02 -25.40 -3.71
C SER A 119 18.01 -26.26 -4.49
N ASN A 120 17.27 -27.12 -3.80
CA ASN A 120 16.18 -27.93 -4.37
C ASN A 120 14.85 -27.16 -4.53
N GLY A 121 14.83 -25.86 -4.22
CA GLY A 121 13.67 -24.98 -4.35
C GLY A 121 12.65 -25.06 -3.20
N LYS A 122 12.87 -25.93 -2.20
CA LYS A 122 12.03 -25.98 -1.00
C LYS A 122 12.34 -24.83 -0.04
N LEU A 123 11.33 -24.39 0.69
CA LEU A 123 11.49 -23.33 1.69
C LEU A 123 12.48 -23.82 2.76
N LYS A 124 13.45 -22.99 3.09
CA LYS A 124 14.47 -23.23 4.13
C LYS A 124 14.18 -22.43 5.38
N THR A 125 13.92 -21.14 5.21
CA THR A 125 13.62 -20.24 6.32
C THR A 125 12.58 -19.23 5.86
N ARG A 126 11.59 -18.99 6.70
CA ARG A 126 10.69 -17.84 6.61
C ARG A 126 11.02 -16.88 7.75
N ILE A 127 11.30 -15.63 7.41
CA ILE A 127 11.56 -14.56 8.38
C ILE A 127 10.38 -13.60 8.31
N GLN A 128 9.54 -13.58 9.35
CA GLN A 128 8.47 -12.61 9.48
C GLN A 128 8.93 -11.41 10.27
N THR A 129 8.93 -10.21 9.67
CA THR A 129 9.23 -8.93 10.33
C THR A 129 7.94 -8.15 10.54
N LYS A 130 7.59 -7.86 11.79
CA LYS A 130 6.40 -7.06 12.15
C LYS A 130 6.69 -5.56 12.09
N GLN A 131 5.63 -4.75 12.15
CA GLN A 131 5.72 -3.28 12.16
C GLN A 131 6.62 -2.71 13.28
N ASP A 132 6.69 -3.37 14.44
CA ASP A 132 7.54 -2.98 15.57
C ASP A 132 9.02 -3.41 15.40
N GLY A 133 9.38 -4.01 14.27
CA GLY A 133 10.70 -4.55 13.98
C GLY A 133 10.97 -5.92 14.57
N LYS A 134 10.02 -6.50 15.33
CA LYS A 134 10.18 -7.86 15.87
C LYS A 134 10.19 -8.88 14.73
N THR A 135 11.14 -9.81 14.79
CA THR A 135 11.25 -10.91 13.86
C THR A 135 10.80 -12.23 14.46
N ILE A 136 10.20 -13.10 13.63
CA ILE A 136 9.86 -14.48 13.94
C ILE A 136 10.44 -15.35 12.81
N ASN A 137 11.29 -16.31 13.18
CA ASN A 137 11.90 -17.21 12.21
C ASN A 137 11.25 -18.59 12.31
N SER A 138 10.76 -19.10 11.18
CA SER A 138 10.38 -20.50 11.00
C SER A 138 11.41 -21.18 10.10
N ASP A 139 12.05 -22.23 10.61
CA ASP A 139 13.06 -23.00 9.88
C ASP A 139 12.44 -24.31 9.37
N TYR A 140 12.88 -24.76 8.20
CA TYR A 140 12.35 -25.93 7.50
C TYR A 140 13.48 -26.85 7.05
N ASP A 141 13.26 -28.16 7.12
CA ASP A 141 14.22 -29.16 6.62
C ASP A 141 14.29 -29.17 5.07
N GLU A 142 15.22 -29.92 4.47
CA GLU A 142 15.35 -30.01 3.01
C GLU A 142 14.14 -30.65 2.31
N SER A 143 13.28 -31.36 3.06
CA SER A 143 12.02 -31.92 2.57
C SER A 143 10.87 -30.90 2.61
N GLY A 144 11.08 -29.76 3.28
CA GLY A 144 10.10 -28.68 3.46
C GLY A 144 9.22 -28.83 4.70
N ASN A 145 9.58 -29.71 5.65
CA ASN A 145 8.86 -29.83 6.91
C ASN A 145 9.31 -28.75 7.89
N GLU A 146 8.36 -28.10 8.56
CA GLU A 146 8.68 -27.13 9.61
C GLU A 146 9.39 -27.82 10.77
N MET A 147 10.54 -27.27 11.15
CA MET A 147 11.33 -27.74 12.28
C MET A 147 10.85 -27.00 13.53
N THR A 148 10.04 -27.67 14.36
CA THR A 148 9.65 -27.13 15.66
C THR A 148 10.88 -27.05 16.56
N LYS A 149 11.15 -25.87 17.13
CA LYS A 149 12.14 -25.70 18.21
C LYS A 149 11.50 -25.98 19.56
#